data_AF-A0A486V4N5-F1
#
_entry.id   AF-A0A486V4N5-F1
#
_cell.length_a   1.000
_cell.length_b   1.000
_cell.length_c   1.000
_cell.angle_alpha   90.00
_cell.angle_beta   90.00
_cell.angle_gamma   90.00
#
_symmetry.space_group_name_H-M   'P 1'
#
loop_
_entity.id
_entity.type
_entity.pdbx_description
1 polymer ?
#
loop_
_entity_poly.entity_id
_entity_poly.type
_entity_poly.pdbx_seq_one_letter_code
_entity_poly.pdbx_strand_id
1 'polypeptide(L)'
;MEKVSQTPHDAVFRQMLMHQAVAKDFLQLYLPAPFLAICELDSLQLVSGSFVEEDLRASYSDILYSLRTHHGPGYVYALIEHQSTPDKLMAFRLLRYALAAMQRHLDAGHDTLPLVVPILFYHGKVSPWPWARNWQQLFADPALAKTLYSNDFPLVDLTVMPDNQIARHRRMAMLELLQKHIRHRDLAELQVPLIALMTQGYLTEAQLNTLLRYMLQAGTTEHPGALIRTLAAQSPRHKELMMTIAEWLEEKGRKQGQQEGEQEATRSIAARMLARGLERQTVQELTGLSDEELAALAP
;
A
#
# COMPACT_ATOMS: atom_id res chain seq x y z
N MET A 1 2.01 11.96 33.88
CA MET A 1 3.33 11.87 34.53
C MET A 1 3.38 10.53 35.23
N GLU A 2 3.75 9.47 34.50
CA GLU A 2 3.90 8.13 35.04
C GLU A 2 5.35 7.71 34.93
N LYS A 3 5.91 7.28 36.06
CA LYS A 3 7.32 6.96 36.26
C LYS A 3 7.70 5.73 35.43
N VAL A 4 8.49 5.95 34.39
CA VAL A 4 9.31 4.93 33.75
C VAL A 4 10.31 4.42 34.77
N SER A 5 10.10 3.23 35.35
CA SER A 5 11.18 2.51 36.02
C SER A 5 11.75 1.51 35.03
N GLN A 6 12.84 1.87 34.35
CA GLN A 6 13.76 0.85 33.84
C GLN A 6 14.21 0.04 35.05
N THR A 7 13.96 -1.27 35.05
CA THR A 7 14.45 -2.09 36.15
C THR A 7 15.98 -2.05 36.13
N PRO A 8 16.67 -2.18 37.29
CA PRO A 8 18.13 -2.19 37.30
C PRO A 8 18.75 -3.24 36.36
N HIS A 9 18.03 -4.34 36.14
CA HIS A 9 18.42 -5.38 35.19
C HIS A 9 18.37 -4.90 33.73
N ASP A 10 17.28 -4.26 33.31
CA ASP A 10 17.16 -3.72 31.94
C ASP A 10 18.23 -2.66 31.66
N ALA A 11 18.48 -1.78 32.64
CA ALA A 11 19.46 -0.71 32.52
C ALA A 11 20.88 -1.24 32.33
N VAL A 12 21.30 -2.22 33.15
CA VAL A 12 22.63 -2.84 33.05
C VAL A 12 22.78 -3.60 31.75
N PHE A 13 21.78 -4.41 31.38
CA PHE A 13 21.83 -5.17 30.12
C PHE A 13 21.99 -4.23 28.92
N ARG A 14 21.17 -3.17 28.87
CA ARG A 14 21.24 -2.18 27.80
C ARG A 14 22.60 -1.49 27.76
N GLN A 15 23.08 -1.00 28.90
CA GLN A 15 24.37 -0.31 28.97
C GLN A 15 25.50 -1.20 28.47
N MET A 16 25.53 -2.48 28.88
CA MET A 16 26.56 -3.43 28.44
C MET A 16 26.48 -3.70 26.95
N LEU A 17 25.30 -3.99 26.41
CA LEU A 17 25.13 -4.32 25.00
C LEU A 17 25.22 -3.12 24.05
N MET A 18 25.22 -1.89 24.54
CA MET A 18 25.59 -0.72 23.72
C MET A 18 27.08 -0.66 23.39
N HIS A 19 27.93 -1.42 24.11
CA HIS A 19 29.34 -1.54 23.77
C HIS A 19 29.54 -2.59 22.68
N GLN A 20 30.11 -2.16 21.54
CA GLN A 20 30.28 -3.00 20.34
C GLN A 20 31.01 -4.32 20.62
N ALA A 21 32.06 -4.32 21.45
CA ALA A 21 32.81 -5.55 21.80
C ALA A 21 31.92 -6.56 22.55
N VAL A 22 31.14 -6.10 23.53
CA VAL A 22 30.22 -6.96 24.29
C VAL A 22 29.11 -7.49 23.38
N ALA A 23 28.56 -6.64 22.50
CA ALA A 23 27.57 -7.07 21.52
C ALA A 23 28.13 -8.09 20.52
N LYS A 24 29.38 -7.93 20.09
CA LYS A 24 30.06 -8.90 19.23
C LYS A 24 30.19 -10.25 19.93
N ASP A 25 30.66 -10.29 21.17
CA ASP A 25 30.74 -11.52 21.97
C ASP A 25 29.36 -12.16 22.14
N PHE A 26 28.35 -11.35 22.46
CA PHE A 26 26.97 -11.81 22.59
C PHE A 26 26.45 -12.48 21.30
N LEU A 27 26.67 -11.87 20.15
CA LEU A 27 26.22 -12.42 18.87
C LEU A 27 27.01 -13.67 18.47
N GLN A 28 28.30 -13.75 18.79
CA GLN A 28 29.09 -14.97 18.60
C GLN A 28 28.53 -16.15 19.40
N LEU A 29 27.99 -15.90 20.60
CA LEU A 29 27.44 -16.93 21.47
C LEU A 29 26.01 -17.34 21.08
N TYR A 30 25.16 -16.38 20.69
CA TYR A 30 23.71 -16.59 20.65
C TYR A 30 23.08 -16.43 19.26
N LEU A 31 23.79 -15.89 18.27
CA LEU A 31 23.27 -15.84 16.92
C LEU A 31 23.24 -17.27 16.34
N PRO A 32 22.12 -17.73 15.74
CA PRO A 32 22.06 -19.09 15.20
C PRO A 32 23.13 -19.30 14.11
N ALA A 33 23.77 -20.47 14.14
CA ALA A 33 24.95 -20.77 13.31
C ALA A 33 24.81 -20.43 11.82
N PRO A 34 23.67 -20.69 11.15
CA PRO A 34 23.50 -20.31 9.74
C PRO A 34 23.58 -18.80 9.48
N PHE A 35 23.09 -17.97 10.42
CA PHE A 35 23.16 -16.51 10.31
C PHE A 35 24.55 -16.01 10.70
N LEU A 36 25.16 -16.58 11.74
CA LEU A 36 26.52 -16.24 12.14
C LEU A 36 27.53 -16.49 11.02
N ALA A 37 27.38 -17.60 10.29
CA ALA A 37 28.28 -18.00 9.21
C ALA A 37 28.33 -17.00 8.04
N ILE A 38 27.32 -16.14 7.88
CA ILE A 38 27.25 -15.16 6.79
C ILE A 38 27.58 -13.73 7.24
N CYS A 39 27.79 -13.49 8.55
CA CYS A 39 27.96 -12.16 9.12
C CYS A 39 29.44 -11.74 9.21
N GLU A 40 29.74 -10.52 8.78
CA GLU A 40 31.01 -9.85 9.06
C GLU A 40 30.96 -9.16 10.43
N LEU A 41 31.30 -9.88 11.50
CA LEU A 41 31.14 -9.37 12.88
C LEU A 41 31.91 -8.07 13.18
N ASP A 42 33.01 -7.80 12.49
CA ASP A 42 33.76 -6.55 12.64
C ASP A 42 33.04 -5.33 12.01
N SER A 43 32.01 -5.56 11.19
CA SER A 43 31.16 -4.51 10.63
C SER A 43 30.00 -4.09 11.53
N LEU A 44 29.91 -4.67 12.75
CA LEU A 44 28.79 -4.47 13.67
C LEU A 44 28.56 -2.98 13.98
N GLN A 45 27.38 -2.47 13.66
CA GLN A 45 27.02 -1.06 13.90
C GLN A 45 25.70 -0.95 14.65
N LEU A 46 25.70 -0.19 15.75
CA LEU A 46 24.49 0.12 16.50
C LEU A 46 23.59 1.04 15.67
N VAL A 47 22.35 0.61 15.45
CA VAL A 47 21.36 1.40 14.73
C VAL A 47 20.68 2.32 15.74
N SER A 48 20.83 3.64 15.59
CA SER A 48 20.21 4.60 16.48
C SER A 48 18.68 4.56 16.33
N GLY A 49 18.02 4.06 17.39
CA GLY A 49 16.57 3.88 17.49
C GLY A 49 15.85 5.16 17.88
N SER A 50 15.59 6.03 16.91
CA SER A 50 14.56 7.05 17.02
C SER A 50 13.38 6.66 16.12
N PHE A 51 12.66 5.60 16.48
CA PHE A 51 11.21 5.42 16.29
C PHE A 51 10.86 3.94 16.46
N VAL A 52 10.23 3.66 17.60
CA VAL A 52 9.10 2.74 17.64
C VAL A 52 7.87 3.65 17.51
N GLU A 53 6.78 3.21 16.87
CA GLU A 53 5.50 3.95 16.73
C GLU A 53 5.18 4.77 18.00
N GLU A 54 4.51 5.92 17.90
CA GLU A 54 4.18 6.75 19.08
C GLU A 54 3.48 5.97 20.21
N ASP A 55 2.78 4.89 19.87
CA ASP A 55 2.12 3.96 20.78
C ASP A 55 3.04 2.85 21.34
N LEU A 56 4.21 2.63 20.73
CA LEU A 56 5.24 1.68 21.16
C LEU A 56 6.39 2.35 21.91
N ARG A 57 6.44 3.68 22.02
CA ARG A 57 7.54 4.43 22.66
C ARG A 57 7.69 4.19 24.16
N ALA A 58 6.70 3.63 24.84
CA ALA A 58 6.64 3.73 26.29
C ALA A 58 7.57 2.78 27.08
N SER A 59 8.22 1.77 26.48
CA SER A 59 8.87 0.74 27.33
C SER A 59 9.90 -0.22 26.72
N TYR A 60 10.51 0.03 25.55
CA TYR A 60 11.37 -1.00 24.93
C TYR A 60 12.86 -0.70 24.95
N SER A 61 13.64 -1.70 25.39
CA SER A 61 15.09 -1.73 25.40
C SER A 61 15.65 -2.38 24.13
N ASP A 62 15.04 -2.12 22.97
CA ASP A 62 15.42 -2.79 21.73
C ASP A 62 16.79 -2.30 21.26
N ILE A 63 17.80 -3.14 21.43
CA ILE A 63 19.11 -2.92 20.82
C ILE A 63 19.06 -3.55 19.43
N LEU A 64 19.16 -2.69 18.42
CA LEU A 64 19.23 -3.11 17.03
C LEU A 64 20.64 -2.90 16.51
N TYR A 65 21.32 -4.00 16.19
CA TYR A 65 22.60 -3.97 15.50
C TYR A 65 22.43 -4.31 14.03
N SER A 66 23.20 -3.67 13.17
CA SER A 66 23.35 -4.02 11.76
C SER A 66 24.71 -4.66 11.51
N LEU A 67 24.75 -5.66 10.64
CA LEU A 67 25.94 -6.37 10.21
C LEU A 67 25.93 -6.50 8.70
N ARG A 68 27.08 -6.32 8.04
CA ARG A 68 27.27 -6.69 6.64
C ARG A 68 27.31 -8.21 6.48
N THR A 69 26.90 -8.68 5.30
CA THR A 69 26.96 -10.09 4.94
C THR A 69 27.74 -10.31 3.65
N HIS A 70 28.22 -11.54 3.46
CA HIS A 70 28.95 -11.94 2.25
C HIS A 70 28.07 -12.11 1.00
N HIS A 71 26.73 -12.03 1.14
CA HIS A 71 25.78 -12.33 0.06
C HIS A 71 25.16 -11.10 -0.60
N GLY A 72 25.70 -9.90 -0.36
CA GLY A 72 25.27 -8.65 -0.98
C GLY A 72 25.03 -7.54 0.05
N PRO A 73 24.33 -6.45 -0.32
CA PRO A 73 24.01 -5.35 0.60
C PRO A 73 23.01 -5.74 1.70
N GLY A 74 22.64 -7.02 1.81
CA GLY A 74 21.75 -7.53 2.83
C GLY A 74 22.40 -7.45 4.20
N TYR A 75 21.79 -6.67 5.09
CA TYR A 75 22.21 -6.61 6.48
C TYR A 75 21.54 -7.73 7.27
N VAL A 76 22.29 -8.36 8.18
CA VAL A 76 21.68 -9.07 9.29
C VAL A 76 21.47 -8.06 10.39
N TYR A 77 20.22 -7.85 10.76
CA TYR A 77 19.90 -7.11 11.97
C TYR A 77 19.74 -8.07 13.14
N ALA A 78 20.49 -7.85 14.21
CA ALA A 78 20.23 -8.51 15.48
C ALA A 78 19.36 -7.61 16.34
N LEU A 79 18.12 -8.03 16.56
CA LEU A 79 17.18 -7.37 17.44
C LEU A 79 17.23 -8.06 18.80
N ILE A 80 17.75 -7.36 19.80
CA ILE A 80 17.97 -7.94 21.13
C ILE A 80 17.00 -7.28 22.10
N GLU A 81 16.15 -8.10 22.71
CA GLU A 81 15.17 -7.68 23.70
C GLU A 81 15.44 -8.37 25.03
N HIS A 82 15.27 -7.64 26.12
CA HIS A 82 15.51 -8.10 27.48
C HIS A 82 14.22 -8.24 28.26
N GLN A 83 14.03 -9.36 28.96
CA GLN A 83 12.84 -9.58 29.78
C GLN A 83 13.15 -10.28 31.10
N SER A 84 12.70 -9.71 32.21
CA SER A 84 12.73 -10.33 33.54
C SER A 84 11.40 -11.02 33.90
N THR A 85 10.31 -10.66 33.23
CA THR A 85 8.96 -11.22 33.45
C THR A 85 8.46 -11.84 32.15
N PRO A 86 7.97 -13.09 32.16
CA PRO A 86 7.58 -13.76 30.92
C PRO A 86 6.27 -13.20 30.36
N ASP A 87 6.33 -12.64 29.15
CA ASP A 87 5.17 -12.17 28.38
C ASP A 87 4.69 -13.26 27.40
N LYS A 88 3.39 -13.61 27.48
CA LYS A 88 2.75 -14.60 26.63
C LYS A 88 2.79 -14.25 25.14
N LEU A 89 2.76 -12.96 24.81
CA LEU A 89 2.73 -12.46 23.43
C LEU A 89 4.12 -11.99 22.94
N MET A 90 5.19 -12.33 23.67
CA MET A 90 6.55 -11.88 23.34
C MET A 90 6.98 -12.24 21.91
N ALA A 91 6.61 -13.42 21.41
CA ALA A 91 6.94 -13.80 20.03
C ALA A 91 6.28 -12.88 18.98
N PHE A 92 5.07 -12.39 19.23
CA PHE A 92 4.40 -11.44 18.35
C PHE A 92 5.01 -10.03 18.47
N ARG A 93 5.40 -9.63 19.68
CA ARG A 93 6.13 -8.36 19.91
C ARG A 93 7.45 -8.32 19.13
N LEU A 94 8.26 -9.36 19.22
CA LEU A 94 9.52 -9.47 18.47
C LEU A 94 9.31 -9.48 16.96
N LEU A 95 8.23 -10.11 16.46
CA LEU A 95 7.87 -10.02 15.05
C LEU A 95 7.60 -8.57 14.63
N ARG A 96 6.83 -7.80 15.41
CA ARG A 96 6.54 -6.39 15.09
C ARG A 96 7.82 -5.55 14.97
N TYR A 97 8.77 -5.75 15.87
CA TYR A 97 10.05 -5.07 15.81
C TYR A 97 10.89 -5.49 14.62
N ALA A 98 10.90 -6.78 14.29
CA ALA A 98 11.57 -7.28 13.10
C ALA A 98 10.99 -6.64 11.83
N LEU A 99 9.66 -6.57 11.71
CA LEU A 99 8.98 -5.90 10.59
C LEU A 99 9.27 -4.40 10.54
N ALA A 100 9.34 -3.71 11.69
CA ALA A 100 9.70 -2.29 11.74
C ALA A 100 11.15 -2.05 11.29
N ALA A 101 12.10 -2.92 11.68
CA ALA A 101 13.48 -2.86 11.22
C ALA A 101 13.59 -3.12 9.71
N MET A 102 12.82 -4.07 9.18
CA MET A 102 12.71 -4.33 7.74
C MET A 102 12.16 -3.12 6.98
N GLN A 103 11.10 -2.49 7.47
CA GLN A 103 10.53 -1.28 6.84
C GLN A 103 11.54 -0.14 6.79
N ARG A 104 12.25 0.11 7.90
CA ARG A 104 13.30 1.14 7.94
C ARG A 104 14.40 0.91 6.91
N HIS A 105 14.76 -0.36 6.67
CA HIS A 105 15.74 -0.69 5.64
C HIS A 105 15.23 -0.27 4.25
N LEU A 106 13.96 -0.51 3.92
CA LEU A 106 13.36 -0.02 2.68
C LEU A 106 13.30 1.52 2.61
N ASP A 107 12.91 2.17 3.71
CA ASP A 107 12.84 3.64 3.79
C ASP A 107 14.20 4.32 3.60
N ALA A 108 15.29 3.62 3.89
CA ALA A 108 16.66 4.09 3.63
C ALA A 108 17.07 4.02 2.15
N GLY A 109 16.17 3.59 1.26
CA GLY A 109 16.39 3.50 -0.18
C GLY A 109 16.87 2.14 -0.67
N HIS A 110 16.81 1.11 0.19
CA HIS A 110 17.10 -0.27 -0.24
C HIS A 110 15.90 -0.90 -0.94
N ASP A 111 16.17 -1.78 -1.91
CA ASP A 111 15.19 -2.43 -2.78
C ASP A 111 14.88 -3.87 -2.39
N THR A 112 15.58 -4.41 -1.39
CA THR A 112 15.43 -5.79 -0.88
C THR A 112 15.27 -5.79 0.64
N LEU A 113 14.64 -6.83 1.19
CA LEU A 113 14.47 -6.95 2.64
C LEU A 113 15.74 -7.47 3.33
N PRO A 114 16.07 -7.00 4.54
CA PRO A 114 17.16 -7.55 5.32
C PRO A 114 16.70 -8.77 6.13
N LEU A 115 17.65 -9.60 6.57
CA LEU A 115 17.37 -10.65 7.56
C LEU A 115 17.37 -10.02 8.95
N VAL A 116 16.27 -10.13 9.69
CA VAL A 116 16.21 -9.66 11.09
C VAL A 116 16.07 -10.85 12.02
N VAL A 117 17.05 -11.04 12.89
CA VAL A 117 17.10 -12.14 13.86
C VAL A 117 16.72 -11.60 15.24
N PRO A 118 15.49 -11.89 15.72
CA PRO A 118 15.10 -11.56 17.08
C PRO A 118 15.77 -12.50 18.09
N ILE A 119 16.40 -11.94 19.12
CA ILE A 119 17.02 -12.66 20.22
C ILE A 119 16.39 -12.15 21.52
N LEU A 120 15.70 -13.04 22.23
CA LEU A 120 15.16 -12.76 23.56
C LEU A 120 16.18 -13.16 24.63
N PHE A 121 16.70 -12.19 25.36
CA PHE A 121 17.47 -12.41 26.57
C PHE A 121 16.53 -12.45 27.77
N TYR A 122 16.29 -13.65 28.31
CA TYR A 122 15.38 -13.87 29.43
C TYR A 122 16.13 -14.30 30.68
N HIS A 123 15.87 -13.62 31.81
CA HIS A 123 16.49 -13.94 33.10
C HIS A 123 15.48 -13.92 34.28
N GLY A 124 14.23 -14.29 34.01
CA GLY A 124 13.16 -14.23 35.01
C GLY A 124 13.13 -15.38 36.02
N LYS A 125 12.27 -15.23 37.03
CA LYS A 125 12.06 -16.25 38.08
C LYS A 125 11.35 -17.51 37.58
N VAL A 126 10.57 -17.41 36.51
CA VAL A 126 9.86 -18.56 35.94
C VAL A 126 10.82 -19.31 35.02
N SER A 127 11.13 -20.56 35.35
CA SER A 127 12.08 -21.36 34.58
C SER A 127 11.52 -22.76 34.30
N PRO A 128 11.62 -23.27 33.05
CA PRO A 128 12.13 -22.59 31.86
C PRO A 128 11.15 -21.51 31.33
N TRP A 129 11.55 -20.79 30.27
CA TRP A 129 10.64 -19.86 29.57
C TRP A 129 9.32 -20.56 29.19
N PRO A 130 8.15 -20.05 29.62
CA PRO A 130 6.90 -20.81 29.56
C PRO A 130 6.09 -20.63 28.27
N TRP A 131 6.47 -19.69 27.39
CA TRP A 131 5.62 -19.27 26.26
C TRP A 131 6.19 -19.66 24.90
N ALA A 132 5.32 -19.66 23.88
CA ALA A 132 5.72 -19.92 22.51
C ALA A 132 6.76 -18.89 22.02
N ARG A 133 7.75 -19.38 21.26
CA ARG A 133 8.82 -18.55 20.65
C ARG A 133 8.56 -18.23 19.17
N ASN A 134 7.57 -18.88 18.57
CA ASN A 134 7.10 -18.60 17.22
C ASN A 134 5.70 -18.02 17.30
N TRP A 135 5.51 -16.82 16.76
CA TRP A 135 4.24 -16.10 16.78
C TRP A 135 3.09 -16.87 16.13
N GLN A 136 3.37 -17.75 15.15
CA GLN A 136 2.36 -18.60 14.51
C GLN A 136 1.71 -19.59 15.50
N GLN A 137 2.37 -19.90 16.62
CA GLN A 137 1.80 -20.74 17.68
C GLN A 137 0.82 -19.98 18.59
N LEU A 138 0.69 -18.66 18.42
CA LEU A 138 -0.22 -17.84 19.23
C LEU A 138 -1.67 -17.84 18.68
N PHE A 139 -1.89 -18.41 17.49
CA PHE A 139 -3.23 -18.57 16.91
C PHE A 139 -4.00 -19.70 17.58
N ALA A 140 -5.32 -19.62 17.52
CA ALA A 140 -6.20 -20.71 17.97
C ALA A 140 -5.94 -22.02 17.20
N ASP A 141 -5.57 -21.92 15.92
CA ASP A 141 -5.11 -23.03 15.09
C ASP A 141 -3.72 -22.70 14.49
N PRO A 142 -2.63 -23.18 15.12
CA PRO A 142 -1.27 -22.96 14.62
C PRO A 142 -0.97 -23.60 13.26
N ALA A 143 -1.66 -24.69 12.89
CA ALA A 143 -1.42 -25.37 11.62
C ALA A 143 -1.99 -24.55 10.46
N LEU A 144 -3.18 -23.96 10.65
CA LEU A 144 -3.76 -23.02 9.69
C LEU A 144 -2.91 -21.75 9.57
N ALA A 145 -2.44 -21.20 10.70
CA ALA A 145 -1.57 -20.02 10.68
C ALA A 145 -0.27 -20.28 9.91
N LYS A 146 0.38 -21.44 10.11
CA LYS A 146 1.58 -21.81 9.37
C LYS A 146 1.30 -21.87 7.86
N THR A 147 0.17 -22.45 7.46
CA THR A 147 -0.25 -22.51 6.06
C THR A 147 -0.47 -21.12 5.47
N LEU A 148 -1.09 -20.20 6.22
CA LEU A 148 -1.39 -18.85 5.74
C LEU A 148 -0.13 -17.96 5.64
N TYR A 149 0.77 -18.03 6.61
CA TYR A 149 1.87 -17.07 6.75
C TYR A 149 3.25 -17.58 6.30
N SER A 150 3.34 -18.83 5.84
CA SER A 150 4.60 -19.42 5.34
C SER A 150 4.52 -19.88 3.88
N ASN A 151 3.43 -19.56 3.19
CA ASN A 151 3.24 -19.80 1.76
C ASN A 151 2.89 -18.49 1.06
N ASP A 152 2.81 -18.53 -0.27
CA ASP A 152 2.36 -17.39 -1.06
C ASP A 152 0.97 -16.92 -0.61
N PHE A 153 0.79 -15.59 -0.61
CA PHE A 153 -0.52 -15.01 -0.37
C PHE A 153 -1.48 -15.39 -1.53
N PRO A 154 -2.79 -15.49 -1.28
CA PRO A 154 -3.75 -15.75 -2.34
C PRO A 154 -3.80 -14.60 -3.34
N LEU A 155 -3.38 -14.85 -4.58
CA LEU A 155 -3.43 -13.89 -5.69
C LEU A 155 -4.71 -14.07 -6.52
N VAL A 156 -5.51 -13.01 -6.66
CA VAL A 156 -6.63 -12.94 -7.61
C VAL A 156 -6.17 -12.17 -8.85
N ASP A 157 -5.65 -12.90 -9.84
CA ASP A 157 -5.16 -12.30 -11.09
C ASP A 157 -6.23 -12.31 -12.19
N LEU A 158 -6.91 -11.17 -12.35
CA LEU A 158 -7.93 -10.99 -13.38
C LEU A 158 -7.36 -10.96 -14.80
N THR A 159 -6.06 -10.71 -14.97
CA THR A 159 -5.45 -10.57 -16.30
C THR A 159 -5.46 -11.90 -17.07
N VAL A 160 -5.35 -13.02 -16.34
CA VAL A 160 -5.34 -14.38 -16.89
C VAL A 160 -6.67 -15.12 -16.69
N MET A 161 -7.53 -14.63 -15.80
CA MET A 161 -8.79 -15.30 -15.46
C MET A 161 -9.83 -15.19 -16.59
N PRO A 162 -10.39 -16.30 -17.11
CA PRO A 162 -11.41 -16.26 -18.16
C PRO A 162 -12.71 -15.52 -17.75
N ASP A 163 -13.32 -14.78 -18.68
CA ASP A 163 -14.54 -13.99 -18.40
C ASP A 163 -15.74 -14.88 -18.00
N ASN A 164 -15.82 -16.10 -18.53
CA ASN A 164 -16.85 -17.06 -18.17
C ASN A 164 -16.69 -17.61 -16.74
N GLN A 165 -15.48 -17.58 -16.18
CA GLN A 165 -15.21 -17.86 -14.79
C GLN A 165 -15.64 -16.67 -13.92
N ILE A 166 -15.23 -15.45 -14.30
CA ILE A 166 -15.63 -14.20 -13.63
C ILE A 166 -17.16 -14.09 -13.55
N ALA A 167 -17.87 -14.44 -14.62
CA ALA A 167 -19.34 -14.39 -14.67
C ALA A 167 -20.05 -15.24 -13.60
N ARG A 168 -19.34 -16.18 -12.95
CA ARG A 168 -19.85 -17.04 -11.88
C ARG A 168 -19.59 -16.47 -10.48
N HIS A 169 -18.84 -15.38 -10.37
CA HIS A 169 -18.40 -14.78 -9.09
C HIS A 169 -19.49 -13.92 -8.41
N ARG A 170 -20.75 -14.09 -8.81
CA ARG A 170 -21.93 -13.46 -8.19
C ARG A 170 -21.77 -11.94 -8.09
N ARG A 171 -21.73 -11.39 -6.86
CA ARG A 171 -21.60 -9.95 -6.59
C ARG A 171 -20.26 -9.35 -7.04
N MET A 172 -19.21 -10.17 -7.16
CA MET A 172 -17.89 -9.71 -7.59
C MET A 172 -17.77 -9.64 -9.12
N ALA A 173 -18.59 -10.38 -9.85
CA ALA A 173 -18.43 -10.60 -11.28
C ALA A 173 -18.37 -9.28 -12.08
N MET A 174 -19.25 -8.31 -11.78
CA MET A 174 -19.27 -7.04 -12.52
C MET A 174 -18.05 -6.16 -12.18
N LEU A 175 -17.63 -6.11 -10.92
CA LEU A 175 -16.44 -5.37 -10.50
C LEU A 175 -15.19 -5.93 -11.19
N GLU A 176 -15.02 -7.25 -11.14
CA GLU A 176 -13.87 -7.95 -11.72
C GLU A 176 -13.85 -7.83 -13.25
N LEU A 177 -15.00 -8.01 -13.91
CA LEU A 177 -15.08 -7.88 -15.37
C LEU A 177 -14.75 -6.47 -15.82
N LEU A 178 -15.29 -5.45 -15.12
CA LEU A 178 -14.97 -4.06 -15.41
C LEU A 178 -13.48 -3.79 -15.19
N GLN A 179 -12.92 -4.12 -14.03
CA GLN A 179 -11.50 -3.86 -13.75
C GLN A 179 -10.55 -4.57 -14.71
N LYS A 180 -10.90 -5.80 -15.15
CA LYS A 180 -10.12 -6.54 -16.13
C LYS A 180 -10.01 -5.79 -17.46
N HIS A 181 -11.10 -5.21 -17.92
CA HIS A 181 -11.21 -4.68 -19.29
C HIS A 181 -11.16 -3.16 -19.39
N ILE A 182 -11.21 -2.44 -18.26
CA ILE A 182 -11.33 -0.97 -18.20
C ILE A 182 -10.25 -0.23 -19.01
N ARG A 183 -9.05 -0.80 -19.16
CA ARG A 183 -7.90 -0.18 -19.85
C ARG A 183 -7.67 -0.69 -21.28
N HIS A 184 -8.31 -1.78 -21.68
CA HIS A 184 -7.90 -2.56 -22.86
C HIS A 184 -8.99 -2.71 -23.92
N ARG A 185 -10.26 -2.45 -23.57
CA ARG A 185 -11.38 -2.63 -24.48
C ARG A 185 -12.26 -1.39 -24.52
N ASP A 186 -12.94 -1.22 -25.64
CA ASP A 186 -14.12 -0.38 -25.66
C ASP A 186 -15.18 -1.02 -24.77
N LEU A 187 -15.69 -0.26 -23.80
CA LEU A 187 -16.71 -0.73 -22.88
C LEU A 187 -18.01 -1.16 -23.57
N ALA A 188 -18.26 -0.73 -24.79
CA ALA A 188 -19.35 -1.21 -25.62
C ALA A 188 -19.28 -2.74 -25.84
N GLU A 189 -18.08 -3.33 -25.89
CA GLU A 189 -17.91 -4.78 -26.00
C GLU A 189 -18.42 -5.53 -24.76
N LEU A 190 -18.44 -4.87 -23.60
CA LEU A 190 -18.92 -5.46 -22.34
C LEU A 190 -20.44 -5.37 -22.19
N GLN A 191 -21.16 -4.80 -23.16
CA GLN A 191 -22.61 -4.61 -23.05
C GLN A 191 -23.35 -5.92 -22.75
N VAL A 192 -23.11 -6.97 -23.53
CA VAL A 192 -23.77 -8.28 -23.37
C VAL A 192 -23.49 -8.89 -21.99
N PRO A 193 -22.22 -9.04 -21.54
CA PRO A 193 -21.97 -9.60 -20.22
C PRO A 193 -22.47 -8.71 -19.08
N LEU A 194 -22.44 -7.38 -19.22
CA LEU A 194 -23.00 -6.47 -18.20
C LEU A 194 -24.51 -6.66 -18.04
N ILE A 195 -25.26 -6.73 -19.14
CA ILE A 195 -26.71 -7.02 -19.10
C ILE A 195 -26.96 -8.37 -18.41
N ALA A 196 -26.20 -9.40 -18.77
CA ALA A 196 -26.34 -10.72 -18.17
C ALA A 196 -26.12 -10.67 -16.65
N LEU A 197 -25.07 -9.97 -16.19
CA LEU A 197 -24.77 -9.81 -14.76
C LEU A 197 -25.81 -8.98 -14.01
N MET A 198 -26.36 -7.94 -14.64
CA MET A 198 -27.44 -7.14 -14.06
C MET A 198 -28.72 -7.96 -13.86
N THR A 199 -29.06 -8.83 -14.82
CA THR A 199 -30.25 -9.68 -14.75
C THR A 199 -30.16 -10.74 -13.65
N GLN A 200 -28.95 -11.16 -13.25
CA GLN A 200 -28.77 -12.06 -12.10
C GLN A 200 -29.22 -11.43 -10.77
N GLY A 201 -29.33 -10.10 -10.69
CA GLY A 201 -29.91 -9.41 -9.54
C GLY A 201 -29.10 -9.51 -8.25
N TYR A 202 -27.80 -9.82 -8.33
CA TYR A 202 -26.92 -9.94 -7.17
C TYR A 202 -26.57 -8.60 -6.53
N LEU A 203 -26.47 -7.54 -7.34
CA LEU A 203 -26.06 -6.20 -6.93
C LEU A 203 -27.25 -5.37 -6.44
N THR A 204 -27.02 -4.53 -5.44
CA THR A 204 -27.96 -3.47 -5.09
C THR A 204 -27.87 -2.32 -6.09
N GLU A 205 -28.89 -1.45 -6.12
CA GLU A 205 -28.90 -0.28 -7.00
C GLU A 205 -27.71 0.68 -6.73
N ALA A 206 -27.35 0.86 -5.46
CA ALA A 206 -26.19 1.67 -5.07
C ALA A 206 -24.85 1.07 -5.55
N GLN A 207 -24.70 -0.25 -5.48
CA GLN A 207 -23.52 -0.94 -6.00
C GLN A 207 -23.43 -0.83 -7.51
N LEU A 208 -24.54 -1.05 -8.21
CA LEU A 208 -24.63 -0.91 -9.67
C LEU A 208 -24.32 0.52 -10.12
N ASN A 209 -24.88 1.53 -9.45
CA ASN A 209 -24.58 2.94 -9.70
C ASN A 209 -23.08 3.24 -9.58
N THR A 210 -22.45 2.71 -8.54
CA THR A 210 -21.00 2.88 -8.29
C THR A 210 -20.19 2.27 -9.43
N LEU A 211 -20.51 1.05 -9.84
CA LEU A 211 -19.78 0.34 -10.91
C LEU A 211 -19.96 0.98 -12.29
N LEU A 212 -21.16 1.45 -12.61
CA LEU A 212 -21.43 2.12 -13.89
C LEU A 212 -20.78 3.51 -13.95
N ARG A 213 -20.78 4.26 -12.84
CA ARG A 213 -20.04 5.54 -12.78
C ARG A 213 -18.54 5.32 -12.89
N TYR A 214 -18.01 4.32 -12.19
CA TYR A 214 -16.61 3.91 -12.34
C TYR A 214 -16.28 3.57 -13.80
N MET A 215 -17.11 2.74 -14.44
CA MET A 215 -16.97 2.37 -15.84
C MET A 215 -16.87 3.60 -16.74
N LEU A 216 -17.79 4.56 -16.61
CA LEU A 216 -17.82 5.77 -17.42
C LEU A 216 -16.72 6.80 -17.10
N GLN A 217 -16.12 6.72 -15.91
CA GLN A 217 -15.05 7.63 -15.51
C GLN A 217 -13.67 7.11 -15.89
N ALA A 218 -13.45 5.79 -15.77
CA ALA A 218 -12.15 5.18 -15.93
C ALA A 218 -11.97 4.44 -17.26
N GLY A 219 -13.07 4.05 -17.91
CA GLY A 219 -13.00 3.29 -19.16
C GLY A 219 -13.20 4.17 -20.39
N THR A 220 -12.86 3.60 -21.55
CA THR A 220 -12.98 4.26 -22.84
C THR A 220 -14.14 3.66 -23.64
N THR A 221 -14.92 4.53 -24.25
CA THR A 221 -15.93 4.16 -25.24
C THR A 221 -16.23 5.34 -26.14
N GLU A 222 -16.43 5.10 -27.43
CA GLU A 222 -16.75 6.18 -28.38
C GLU A 222 -18.12 6.82 -28.10
N HIS A 223 -19.06 6.04 -27.55
CA HIS A 223 -20.47 6.44 -27.40
C HIS A 223 -21.06 6.07 -26.03
N PRO A 224 -20.58 6.69 -24.92
CA PRO A 224 -21.04 6.36 -23.55
C PRO A 224 -22.55 6.54 -23.36
N GLY A 225 -23.15 7.58 -23.95
CA GLY A 225 -24.59 7.78 -23.88
C GLY A 225 -25.40 6.68 -24.58
N ALA A 226 -24.90 6.14 -25.69
CA ALA A 226 -25.55 5.04 -26.40
C ALA A 226 -25.49 3.75 -25.57
N LEU A 227 -24.33 3.46 -24.97
CA LEU A 227 -24.17 2.32 -24.07
C LEU A 227 -25.17 2.36 -22.91
N ILE A 228 -25.27 3.49 -22.20
CA ILE A 228 -26.20 3.63 -21.06
C ILE A 228 -27.66 3.48 -21.50
N ARG A 229 -28.05 4.06 -22.64
CA ARG A 229 -29.42 3.87 -23.17
C ARG A 229 -29.72 2.41 -23.49
N THR A 230 -28.76 1.68 -24.04
CA THR A 230 -28.93 0.25 -24.32
C THR A 230 -29.04 -0.57 -23.04
N LEU A 231 -28.21 -0.28 -22.03
CA LEU A 231 -28.32 -0.92 -20.72
C LEU A 231 -29.68 -0.62 -20.04
N ALA A 232 -30.20 0.61 -20.17
CA ALA A 232 -31.52 0.98 -19.66
C ALA A 232 -32.65 0.21 -20.35
N ALA A 233 -32.58 0.06 -21.68
CA ALA A 233 -33.58 -0.66 -22.47
C ALA A 233 -33.63 -2.16 -22.11
N GLN A 234 -32.47 -2.75 -21.82
CA GLN A 234 -32.33 -4.18 -21.52
C GLN A 234 -32.45 -4.49 -20.02
N SER A 235 -32.52 -3.47 -19.16
CA SER A 235 -32.71 -3.63 -17.72
C SER A 235 -33.81 -2.71 -17.18
N PRO A 236 -35.10 -3.03 -17.44
CA PRO A 236 -36.22 -2.19 -17.02
C PRO A 236 -36.24 -1.89 -15.51
N ARG A 237 -35.76 -2.85 -14.70
CA ARG A 237 -35.62 -2.71 -13.25
C ARG A 237 -34.69 -1.56 -12.83
N HIS A 238 -33.68 -1.25 -13.63
CA HIS A 238 -32.67 -0.23 -13.32
C HIS A 238 -32.81 1.01 -14.19
N LYS A 239 -33.99 1.21 -14.82
CA LYS A 239 -34.21 2.30 -15.78
C LYS A 239 -34.01 3.68 -15.15
N GLU A 240 -34.54 3.92 -13.96
CA GLU A 240 -34.40 5.21 -13.27
C GLU A 240 -32.93 5.53 -13.00
N LEU A 241 -32.19 4.59 -12.42
CA LEU A 241 -30.74 4.70 -12.23
C LEU A 241 -30.01 5.06 -13.53
N MET A 242 -30.33 4.38 -14.64
CA MET A 242 -29.68 4.65 -15.93
C MET A 242 -30.01 6.03 -16.48
N MET A 243 -31.24 6.52 -16.29
CA MET A 243 -31.62 7.88 -16.66
C MET A 243 -30.82 8.90 -15.84
N THR A 244 -30.68 8.70 -14.53
CA THR A 244 -29.83 9.56 -13.68
C THR A 244 -28.36 9.54 -14.11
N ILE A 245 -27.85 8.39 -14.57
CA ILE A 245 -26.48 8.29 -15.10
C ILE A 245 -26.37 9.01 -16.45
N ALA A 246 -27.38 8.91 -17.32
CA ALA A 246 -27.42 9.62 -18.59
C ALA A 246 -27.47 11.15 -18.40
N GLU A 247 -28.32 11.65 -17.52
CA GLU A 247 -28.39 13.08 -17.15
C GLU A 247 -27.05 13.56 -16.58
N TRP A 248 -26.43 12.75 -15.71
CA TRP A 248 -25.11 13.06 -15.18
C TRP A 248 -24.03 13.12 -16.28
N LEU A 249 -24.07 12.24 -17.28
CA LEU A 249 -23.16 12.27 -18.42
C LEU A 249 -23.34 13.52 -19.27
N GLU A 250 -24.59 13.91 -19.55
CA GLU A 250 -24.92 15.12 -20.31
C GLU A 250 -24.44 16.38 -19.59
N GLU A 251 -24.73 16.49 -18.29
CA GLU A 251 -24.30 17.63 -17.48
C GLU A 251 -22.77 17.71 -17.35
N LYS A 252 -22.10 16.55 -17.23
CA LYS A 252 -20.63 16.48 -17.25
C LYS A 252 -20.08 16.97 -18.60
N GLY A 253 -20.64 16.50 -19.71
CA GLY A 253 -20.25 16.94 -21.06
C GLY A 253 -20.48 18.43 -21.29
N ARG A 254 -21.61 18.97 -20.82
CA ARG A 254 -21.93 20.40 -20.90
C ARG A 254 -20.91 21.25 -20.14
N LYS A 255 -20.57 20.86 -18.90
CA LYS A 255 -19.57 21.57 -18.09
C LYS A 255 -18.19 21.50 -18.72
N GLN A 256 -17.79 20.34 -19.24
CA GLN A 256 -16.51 20.18 -19.91
C GLN A 256 -16.43 21.03 -21.18
N GLY A 257 -17.47 21.03 -22.03
CA GLY A 257 -17.50 21.86 -23.22
C GLY A 257 -17.53 23.37 -22.92
N GLN A 258 -18.17 23.80 -21.83
CA GLN A 258 -18.10 25.20 -21.38
C GLN A 258 -16.68 25.58 -20.96
N GLN A 259 -16.02 24.73 -20.17
CA GLN A 259 -14.66 24.97 -19.72
C GLN A 259 -13.66 24.98 -20.89
N GLU A 260 -13.79 24.03 -21.83
CA GLU A 260 -12.97 23.99 -23.05
C GLU A 260 -13.21 25.23 -23.93
N GLY A 261 -14.46 25.67 -24.09
CA GLY A 261 -14.80 26.89 -24.82
C GLY A 261 -14.28 28.17 -24.17
N GLU A 262 -14.32 28.27 -22.84
CA GLU A 262 -13.74 29.39 -22.08
C GLU A 262 -12.21 29.42 -22.23
N GLN A 263 -11.55 28.26 -22.16
CA GLN A 263 -10.11 28.16 -22.39
C GLN A 263 -9.73 28.52 -23.83
N GLU A 264 -10.47 28.04 -24.83
CA GLU A 264 -10.21 28.35 -26.23
C GLU A 264 -10.45 29.84 -26.54
N ALA A 265 -11.51 30.44 -25.99
CA ALA A 265 -11.75 31.88 -26.10
C ALA A 265 -10.62 32.69 -25.46
N THR A 266 -10.15 32.29 -24.27
CA THR A 266 -9.04 32.93 -23.57
C THR A 266 -7.76 32.85 -24.39
N ARG A 267 -7.42 31.68 -24.94
CA ARG A 267 -6.27 31.46 -25.83
C ARG A 267 -6.37 32.27 -27.12
N SER A 268 -7.56 32.35 -27.73
CA SER A 268 -7.80 33.14 -28.94
C SER A 268 -7.63 34.65 -28.69
N ILE A 269 -8.10 35.16 -27.55
CA ILE A 269 -7.90 36.55 -27.13
C ILE A 269 -6.42 36.83 -26.88
N ALA A 270 -5.72 35.95 -26.15
CA ALA A 270 -4.29 36.07 -25.88
C ALA A 270 -3.46 36.13 -27.19
N ALA A 271 -3.74 35.23 -28.14
CA ALA A 271 -3.08 35.21 -29.44
C ALA A 271 -3.28 36.52 -30.22
N ARG A 272 -4.50 37.09 -30.21
CA ARG A 272 -4.80 38.38 -30.84
C ARG A 272 -4.10 39.56 -30.17
N MET A 273 -3.97 39.54 -28.84
CA MET A 273 -3.24 40.56 -28.09
C MET A 273 -1.74 40.54 -28.46
N LEU A 274 -1.13 39.35 -28.48
CA LEU A 274 0.27 39.18 -28.89
C LEU A 274 0.49 39.64 -30.34
N ALA A 275 -0.41 39.27 -31.26
CA ALA A 275 -0.33 39.69 -32.66
C ALA A 275 -0.45 41.21 -32.86
N ARG A 276 -1.09 41.92 -31.91
CA ARG A 276 -1.18 43.39 -31.89
C ARG A 276 -0.01 44.06 -31.16
N GLY A 277 0.97 43.30 -30.70
CA GLY A 277 2.20 43.81 -30.08
C GLY A 277 2.08 44.12 -28.59
N LEU A 278 1.09 43.56 -27.88
CA LEU A 278 1.05 43.66 -26.41
C LEU A 278 2.18 42.81 -25.81
N GLU A 279 2.81 43.31 -24.75
CA GLU A 279 3.88 42.59 -24.04
C GLU A 279 3.35 41.32 -23.38
N ARG A 280 4.15 40.25 -23.39
CA ARG A 280 3.77 38.93 -22.84
C ARG A 280 3.35 39.00 -21.38
N GLN A 281 4.04 39.80 -20.57
CA GLN A 281 3.72 39.97 -19.16
C GLN A 281 2.32 40.57 -18.96
N THR A 282 1.95 41.57 -19.77
CA THR A 282 0.60 42.14 -19.75
C THR A 282 -0.46 41.14 -20.21
N VAL A 283 -0.18 40.33 -21.23
CA VAL A 283 -1.12 39.29 -21.69
C VAL A 283 -1.31 38.21 -20.62
N GLN A 284 -0.25 37.80 -19.94
CA GLN A 284 -0.30 36.87 -18.82
C GLN A 284 -1.15 37.40 -17.66
N GLU A 285 -0.95 38.65 -17.25
CA GLU A 285 -1.74 39.28 -16.19
C GLU A 285 -3.23 39.38 -16.55
N LEU A 286 -3.56 39.66 -17.82
CA LEU A 286 -4.95 39.84 -18.26
C LEU A 286 -5.69 38.52 -18.53
N THR A 287 -4.98 37.47 -18.91
CA THR A 287 -5.58 36.19 -19.33
C THR A 287 -5.38 35.06 -18.34
N GLY A 288 -4.45 35.21 -17.39
CA GLY A 288 -4.11 34.18 -16.41
C GLY A 288 -3.37 32.97 -16.98
N LEU A 289 -2.97 33.01 -18.26
CA LEU A 289 -2.25 31.93 -18.93
C LEU A 289 -0.79 31.85 -18.46
N SER A 290 -0.28 30.63 -18.30
CA SER A 290 1.12 30.41 -17.98
C SER A 290 2.07 30.77 -19.13
N ASP A 291 3.35 30.98 -18.84
CA ASP A 291 4.36 31.28 -19.88
C ASP A 291 4.47 30.16 -20.93
N GLU A 292 4.30 28.90 -20.51
CA GLU A 292 4.29 27.74 -21.42
C GLU A 292 3.10 27.81 -22.39
N GLU A 293 1.92 28.16 -21.89
CA GLU A 293 0.72 28.30 -22.71
C GLU A 293 0.81 29.47 -23.69
N LEU A 294 1.38 30.60 -23.27
CA LEU A 294 1.59 31.75 -24.15
C LEU A 294 2.68 31.49 -25.20
N ALA A 295 3.73 30.72 -24.85
CA ALA A 295 4.76 30.31 -25.80
C ALA A 295 4.19 29.42 -26.92
N ALA A 296 3.21 28.56 -26.60
CA ALA A 296 2.53 27.70 -27.57
C ALA A 296 1.57 28.45 -28.52
N LEU A 297 1.21 29.71 -28.20
CA LEU A 297 0.30 30.55 -29.00
C LEU A 297 1.03 31.55 -29.90
N ALA A 298 2.32 31.78 -29.68
CA ALA A 298 3.13 32.66 -30.52
C ALA A 298 3.54 31.92 -31.81
N PRO A 299 3.43 32.55 -33.00
CA PRO A 299 3.93 31.97 -34.25
C PRO A 299 5.45 31.81 -34.26
#